data_AF-A0A5J6GG24-F1
#
_entry.id   AF-A0A5J6GG24-F1
#
_cell.length_a   1.000
_cell.length_b   1.000
_cell.length_c   1.000
_cell.angle_alpha   90.00
_cell.angle_beta   90.00
_cell.angle_gamma   90.00
#
_symmetry.space_group_name_H-M   'P 1'
#
loop_
_entity.id
_entity.type
_entity.pdbx_description
1 polymer ?
#
loop_
_entity_poly.entity_id
_entity_poly.type
_entity_poly.pdbx_seq_one_letter_code
_entity_poly.pdbx_strand_id
1 'polypeptide(L)'
;MNDRAPAPDGLALVQELVNTLNLGTGVDSLATEGALSALGIAPGEVAAARELRESLRAACLAHAGHGPHEPVADLSQLLSSGPLLVTVDAASGAASLAPADAAPLTSRVASAIADAVAAGTWARLKACEASDCHWAYYDRSPAGRSRWCDMGVCGARAKMRAYRRRRA
;
A
#
# COMPACT_ATOMS: atom_id res chain seq x y z
N MET A 1 14.64 -6.62 -9.46
CA MET A 1 13.99 -5.31 -9.64
C MET A 1 12.58 -5.59 -10.13
N ASN A 2 11.57 -4.93 -9.54
CA ASN A 2 10.18 -5.08 -9.95
C ASN A 2 9.98 -4.25 -11.23
N ASP A 3 9.61 -4.85 -12.35
CA ASP A 3 9.49 -4.15 -13.65
C ASP A 3 8.31 -3.15 -13.73
N ARG A 4 7.61 -2.93 -12.63
CA ARG A 4 6.47 -2.02 -12.58
C ARG A 4 6.87 -0.63 -12.12
N ALA A 5 6.39 0.36 -12.86
CA ALA A 5 6.36 1.73 -12.38
C ALA A 5 5.66 1.81 -11.01
N PRO A 6 6.19 2.62 -10.06
CA PRO A 6 5.54 2.89 -8.78
C PRO A 6 4.10 3.38 -8.96
N ALA A 7 3.22 3.20 -7.97
CA ALA A 7 1.88 3.75 -7.97
C ALA A 7 1.91 5.28 -8.20
N PRO A 8 0.90 5.85 -8.88
CA PRO A 8 0.84 7.29 -9.10
C PRO A 8 0.52 8.04 -7.81
N ASP A 9 0.91 9.31 -7.75
CA ASP A 9 0.50 10.28 -6.73
C ASP A 9 0.69 9.78 -5.30
N GLY A 10 -0.25 10.09 -4.40
CA GLY A 10 -0.21 9.67 -2.99
C GLY A 10 -0.19 8.15 -2.79
N LEU A 11 -0.64 7.35 -3.77
CA LEU A 11 -0.58 5.88 -3.66
C LEU A 11 0.86 5.35 -3.67
N ALA A 12 1.83 6.13 -4.16
CA ALA A 12 3.25 5.80 -4.06
C ALA A 12 3.68 5.64 -2.58
N LEU A 13 3.22 6.54 -1.71
CA LEU A 13 3.50 6.48 -0.27
C LEU A 13 2.95 5.19 0.36
N VAL A 14 1.71 4.84 0.02
CA VAL A 14 1.06 3.61 0.50
C VAL A 14 1.82 2.38 0.01
N GLN A 15 2.18 2.34 -1.28
CA GLN A 15 2.98 1.27 -1.85
C GLN A 15 4.34 1.13 -1.16
N GLU A 16 5.03 2.24 -0.93
CA GLU A 16 6.35 2.26 -0.30
C GLU A 16 6.28 1.71 1.12
N LEU A 17 5.33 2.20 1.93
CA LEU A 17 5.11 1.70 3.29
C LEU A 17 4.85 0.19 3.31
N VAL A 18 3.94 -0.32 2.47
CA VAL A 18 3.63 -1.76 2.38
C VAL A 18 4.86 -2.58 1.98
N ASN A 19 5.72 -2.04 1.12
CA ASN A 19 6.89 -2.74 0.59
C ASN A 19 8.16 -2.64 1.46
N THR A 20 8.07 -2.01 2.63
CA THR A 20 9.18 -2.01 3.61
C THR A 20 9.46 -3.39 4.22
N LEU A 21 8.48 -4.30 4.22
CA LEU A 21 8.64 -5.68 4.68
C LEU A 21 8.75 -6.65 3.50
N ASN A 22 9.84 -7.40 3.47
CA ASN A 22 9.98 -8.55 2.58
C ASN A 22 9.59 -9.82 3.33
N LEU A 23 8.39 -10.33 3.09
CA LEU A 23 7.90 -11.55 3.74
C LEU A 23 8.71 -12.81 3.40
N GLY A 24 9.33 -12.86 2.23
CA GLY A 24 10.14 -14.01 1.81
C GLY A 24 11.47 -14.12 2.57
N THR A 25 12.00 -12.99 3.06
CA THR A 25 13.27 -12.95 3.81
C THR A 25 13.11 -12.54 5.28
N GLY A 26 11.94 -12.03 5.68
CA GLY A 26 11.69 -11.45 7.00
C GLY A 26 12.35 -10.09 7.23
N VAL A 27 13.00 -9.51 6.22
CA VAL A 27 13.70 -8.21 6.36
C VAL A 27 12.68 -7.08 6.37
N ASP A 28 12.66 -6.31 7.46
CA ASP A 28 11.84 -5.11 7.64
C ASP A 28 12.73 -3.85 7.61
N SER A 29 12.62 -3.05 6.55
CA SER A 29 13.41 -1.82 6.40
C SER A 29 12.93 -0.68 7.28
N LEU A 30 11.75 -0.73 7.92
CA LEU A 30 11.29 0.28 8.89
C LEU A 30 12.19 0.36 10.14
N ALA A 31 13.14 -0.57 10.31
CA ALA A 31 14.17 -0.46 11.33
C ALA A 31 15.38 0.43 10.93
N THR A 32 15.40 0.97 9.71
CA THR A 32 16.53 1.74 9.18
C THR A 32 16.24 3.23 9.12
N GLU A 33 17.24 4.07 9.47
CA GLU A 33 17.11 5.53 9.40
C GLU A 33 16.71 6.04 8.01
N GLY A 34 17.21 5.39 6.95
CA GLY A 34 16.87 5.73 5.57
C GLY A 34 15.38 5.57 5.26
N ALA A 35 14.77 4.45 5.67
CA ALA A 35 13.34 4.22 5.46
C ALA A 35 12.48 5.16 6.32
N LEU A 36 12.90 5.43 7.56
CA LEU A 36 12.21 6.37 8.45
C LEU A 36 12.22 7.79 7.88
N SER A 37 13.36 8.24 7.37
CA SER A 37 13.49 9.55 6.74
C SER A 37 12.65 9.65 5.46
N ALA A 38 12.72 8.66 4.58
CA ALA A 38 11.96 8.63 3.32
C ALA A 38 10.44 8.69 3.56
N LEU A 39 9.96 7.97 4.57
CA LEU A 39 8.54 7.93 4.92
C LEU A 39 8.12 9.05 5.88
N GLY A 40 9.05 9.85 6.40
CA GLY A 40 8.77 10.88 7.42
C GLY A 40 8.20 10.29 8.70
N ILE A 41 8.79 9.21 9.21
CA ILE A 41 8.37 8.49 10.41
C ILE A 41 9.35 8.81 11.54
N ALA A 42 8.86 9.28 12.69
CA ALA A 42 9.73 9.45 13.84
C ALA A 42 10.15 8.07 14.43
N PRO A 43 11.34 7.92 15.03
CA PRO A 43 11.78 6.64 15.60
C PRO A 43 10.81 6.02 16.62
N GLY A 44 10.05 6.85 17.34
CA GLY A 44 9.02 6.39 18.29
C GLY A 44 7.73 5.87 17.64
N GLU A 45 7.54 6.08 16.34
CA GLU A 45 6.30 5.76 15.61
C GLU A 45 6.41 4.47 14.79
N VAL A 46 7.55 3.78 14.82
CA VAL A 46 7.81 2.56 14.04
C VAL A 46 6.75 1.49 14.29
N ALA A 47 6.32 1.31 15.54
CA ALA A 47 5.29 0.33 15.88
C ALA A 47 3.93 0.68 15.23
N ALA A 48 3.50 1.94 15.33
CA ALA A 48 2.27 2.41 14.69
C ALA A 48 2.35 2.33 13.16
N ALA A 49 3.51 2.65 12.57
CA ALA A 49 3.74 2.52 11.14
C ALA A 49 3.65 1.06 10.66
N ARG A 50 4.14 0.11 11.45
CA ARG A 50 4.00 -1.34 11.16
C ARG A 50 2.55 -1.79 11.23
N GLU A 51 1.79 -1.35 12.22
CA GLU A 51 0.37 -1.68 12.34
C GLU A 51 -0.45 -1.11 11.16
N LEU A 52 -0.20 0.15 10.79
CA LEU A 52 -0.78 0.78 9.61
C LEU A 52 -0.39 0.02 8.34
N ARG A 53 0.88 -0.37 8.20
CA ARG A 53 1.39 -1.13 7.07
C ARG A 53 0.62 -2.43 6.86
N GLU A 54 0.44 -3.23 7.90
CA GLU A 54 -0.23 -4.53 7.76
C GLU A 54 -1.74 -4.37 7.48
N SER A 55 -2.37 -3.35 8.04
CA SER A 55 -3.77 -3.01 7.75
C SER A 55 -3.96 -2.56 6.29
N LEU A 56 -3.03 -1.76 5.76
CA LEU A 56 -3.00 -1.38 4.34
C LEU A 56 -2.70 -2.58 3.43
N ARG A 57 -1.80 -3.48 3.83
CA ARG A 57 -1.51 -4.71 3.10
C ARG A 57 -2.76 -5.59 2.99
N ALA A 58 -3.53 -5.71 4.07
CA ALA A 58 -4.80 -6.43 4.08
C ALA A 58 -5.82 -5.82 3.10
N ALA A 59 -5.96 -4.49 3.07
CA ALA A 59 -6.82 -3.81 2.09
C ALA A 59 -6.36 -4.08 0.65
N CYS A 60 -5.04 -4.02 0.39
CA CYS A 60 -4.46 -4.32 -0.91
C CYS A 60 -4.66 -5.80 -1.34
N LEU A 61 -4.65 -6.74 -0.40
CA LEU A 61 -5.01 -8.15 -0.66
C LEU A 61 -6.49 -8.28 -1.02
N ALA A 62 -7.37 -7.58 -0.29
CA ALA A 62 -8.80 -7.56 -0.54
C ALA A 62 -9.14 -7.02 -1.94
N HIS A 63 -8.44 -5.98 -2.41
CA HIS A 63 -8.58 -5.47 -3.78
C HIS A 63 -8.23 -6.53 -4.86
N ALA A 64 -7.40 -7.52 -4.53
CA ALA A 64 -7.07 -8.65 -5.40
C ALA A 64 -7.98 -9.87 -5.20
N GLY A 65 -8.97 -9.78 -4.30
CA GLY A 65 -9.91 -10.86 -3.99
C GLY A 65 -9.39 -11.85 -2.94
N HIS A 66 -8.39 -11.47 -2.14
CA HIS A 66 -7.77 -12.33 -1.12
C HIS A 66 -7.97 -11.75 0.28
N GLY A 67 -8.09 -12.63 1.28
CA GLY A 67 -8.10 -12.21 2.69
C GLY A 67 -6.68 -12.01 3.25
N PRO A 68 -6.52 -11.30 4.37
CA PRO A 68 -5.27 -11.29 5.11
C PRO A 68 -5.00 -12.69 5.70
N HIS A 69 -3.71 -13.02 5.88
CA HIS A 69 -3.30 -14.31 6.46
C HIS A 69 -3.39 -14.32 7.99
N GLU A 70 -3.34 -13.15 8.61
CA GLU A 70 -3.45 -12.94 10.05
C GLU A 70 -4.44 -11.79 10.32
N PRO A 71 -5.09 -11.76 11.50
CA PRO A 71 -5.90 -10.62 11.90
C PRO A 71 -5.06 -9.34 11.94
N VAL A 72 -5.62 -8.25 11.42
CA VAL A 72 -5.02 -6.92 11.44
C VAL A 72 -5.94 -5.94 12.16
N ALA A 73 -5.39 -4.82 12.61
CA ALA A 73 -6.19 -3.72 13.14
C ALA A 73 -7.15 -3.16 12.08
N ASP A 74 -8.25 -2.55 12.52
CA ASP A 74 -9.18 -1.88 11.62
C ASP A 74 -8.50 -0.63 11.02
N LEU A 75 -8.31 -0.63 9.71
CA LEU A 75 -7.72 0.48 8.98
C LEU A 75 -8.50 1.79 9.20
N SER A 76 -9.84 1.73 9.29
CA SER A 76 -10.68 2.91 9.52
C SER A 76 -10.41 3.53 10.89
N GLN A 77 -10.19 2.69 11.91
CA GLN A 77 -9.83 3.14 13.25
C GLN A 77 -8.44 3.81 13.23
N LEU A 78 -7.47 3.23 12.55
CA LEU A 78 -6.12 3.82 12.43
C LEU A 78 -6.15 5.16 11.68
N LEU A 79 -6.95 5.29 10.63
CA LEU A 79 -7.07 6.52 9.84
C LEU A 79 -7.85 7.62 10.57
N SER A 80 -8.66 7.27 11.58
CA SER A 80 -9.42 8.26 12.36
C SER A 80 -8.55 9.29 13.09
N SER A 81 -7.27 8.98 13.33
CA SER A 81 -6.29 9.91 13.91
C SER A 81 -5.70 10.90 12.91
N GLY A 82 -6.04 10.81 11.62
CA GLY A 82 -5.54 11.66 10.55
C GLY A 82 -6.65 12.49 9.90
N PRO A 83 -7.22 13.48 10.59
CA PRO A 83 -8.33 14.28 10.05
C PRO A 83 -7.91 15.05 8.80
N LEU A 84 -8.82 15.10 7.82
CA LEU A 84 -8.67 15.88 6.60
C LEU A 84 -9.45 17.20 6.72
N LEU A 85 -8.89 18.25 6.11
CA LEU A 85 -9.48 19.57 6.03
C LEU A 85 -9.88 19.86 4.58
N VAL A 86 -11.10 20.37 4.40
CA VAL A 86 -11.52 21.00 3.15
C VAL A 86 -11.27 22.49 3.26
N THR A 87 -10.54 23.05 2.31
CA THR A 87 -10.37 24.50 2.18
C THR A 87 -10.96 24.99 0.88
N VAL A 88 -11.46 26.22 0.87
CA VAL A 88 -11.98 26.88 -0.33
C VAL A 88 -11.27 28.22 -0.44
N ASP A 89 -10.54 28.40 -1.54
CA ASP A 89 -9.87 29.67 -1.82
C ASP A 89 -10.92 30.77 -2.06
N ALA A 90 -10.81 31.87 -1.32
CA ALA A 90 -11.83 32.93 -1.33
C ALA A 90 -11.87 33.72 -2.66
N ALA A 91 -10.77 33.76 -3.40
CA ALA A 91 -10.66 34.53 -4.64
C ALA A 91 -11.12 33.74 -5.87
N SER A 92 -10.75 32.47 -5.96
CA SER A 92 -11.05 31.59 -7.10
C SER A 92 -12.24 30.66 -6.87
N GLY A 93 -12.65 30.46 -5.61
CA GLY A 93 -13.64 29.45 -5.24
C GLY A 93 -13.13 28.00 -5.36
N ALA A 94 -11.83 27.80 -5.65
CA ALA A 94 -11.25 26.47 -5.78
C ALA A 94 -11.23 25.75 -4.44
N ALA A 95 -11.74 24.53 -4.39
CA ALA A 95 -11.72 23.68 -3.21
C ALA A 95 -10.54 22.70 -3.25
N SER A 96 -9.94 22.43 -2.10
CA SER A 96 -8.91 21.39 -1.93
C SER A 96 -9.17 20.57 -0.67
N LEU A 97 -8.74 19.31 -0.70
CA LEU A 97 -8.72 18.40 0.44
C LEU A 97 -7.26 18.12 0.79
N ALA A 98 -6.90 18.24 2.07
CA ALA A 98 -5.54 17.98 2.54
C ALA A 98 -5.55 17.47 4.00
N PRO A 99 -4.46 16.87 4.49
CA PRO A 99 -4.28 16.62 5.92
C PRO A 99 -4.42 17.91 6.73
N ALA A 100 -5.12 17.87 7.87
CA ALA A 100 -5.11 19.00 8.81
C ALA A 100 -3.71 19.23 9.42
N ASP A 101 -2.97 18.15 9.64
CA ASP A 101 -1.54 18.13 9.91
C ASP A 101 -0.90 17.04 9.03
N ALA A 102 0.10 17.42 8.26
CA ALA A 102 0.81 16.51 7.35
C ALA A 102 2.02 15.80 7.99
N ALA A 103 2.39 16.15 9.23
CA ALA A 103 3.50 15.49 9.91
C ALA A 103 3.24 13.99 10.14
N PRO A 104 2.09 13.55 10.70
CA PRO A 104 1.84 12.14 10.92
C PRO A 104 1.71 11.37 9.61
N LEU A 105 2.33 10.19 9.54
CA LEU A 105 2.19 9.28 8.39
C LEU A 105 0.73 8.92 8.13
N THR A 106 -0.06 8.69 9.18
CA THR A 106 -1.48 8.35 9.10
C THR A 106 -2.29 9.41 8.37
N SER A 107 -2.05 10.69 8.62
CA SER A 107 -2.74 11.80 7.95
C SER A 107 -2.40 11.88 6.46
N ARG A 108 -1.13 11.70 6.10
CA ARG A 108 -0.70 11.65 4.68
C ARG A 108 -1.29 10.45 3.95
N VAL A 109 -1.31 9.29 4.60
CA VAL A 109 -1.97 8.08 4.07
C VAL A 109 -3.48 8.29 3.90
N ALA A 110 -4.15 8.92 4.88
CA ALA A 110 -5.58 9.22 4.82
C ALA A 110 -5.90 10.12 3.60
N SER A 111 -5.12 11.18 3.39
CA SER A 111 -5.29 12.05 2.22
C SER A 111 -5.05 11.31 0.91
N ALA A 112 -3.98 10.50 0.83
CA ALA A 112 -3.69 9.69 -0.36
C ALA A 112 -4.82 8.71 -0.71
N ILE A 113 -5.43 8.09 0.31
CA ILE A 113 -6.60 7.21 0.14
C ILE A 113 -7.81 8.02 -0.31
N ALA A 114 -8.07 9.18 0.29
CA ALA A 114 -9.20 10.03 -0.08
C ALA A 114 -9.11 10.48 -1.55
N ASP A 115 -7.94 10.93 -1.99
CA ASP A 115 -7.69 11.31 -3.39
C ASP A 115 -7.89 10.12 -4.33
N ALA A 116 -7.38 8.94 -3.97
CA ALA A 116 -7.53 7.73 -4.77
C ALA A 116 -8.98 7.21 -4.82
N VAL A 117 -9.76 7.41 -3.75
CA VAL A 117 -11.19 7.10 -3.72
C VAL A 117 -11.94 8.05 -4.64
N ALA A 118 -11.69 9.37 -4.54
CA ALA A 118 -12.30 10.37 -5.41
C ALA A 118 -11.96 10.14 -6.89
N ALA A 119 -10.74 9.70 -7.19
CA ALA A 119 -10.30 9.35 -8.54
C ALA A 119 -10.75 7.96 -9.02
N GLY A 120 -11.36 7.13 -8.16
CA GLY A 120 -11.74 5.76 -8.49
C GLY A 120 -10.55 4.80 -8.71
N THR A 121 -9.37 5.14 -8.20
CA THR A 121 -8.12 4.40 -8.38
C THR A 121 -7.70 3.57 -7.18
N TRP A 122 -8.34 3.73 -6.01
CA TRP A 122 -7.99 3.01 -4.77
C TRP A 122 -7.88 1.49 -4.96
N ALA A 123 -8.88 0.88 -5.59
CA ALA A 123 -8.92 -0.57 -5.85
C ALA A 123 -7.85 -1.07 -6.84
N ARG A 124 -7.11 -0.17 -7.51
CA ARG A 124 -5.99 -0.53 -8.38
C ARG A 124 -4.71 -0.77 -7.59
N LEU A 125 -4.57 -0.26 -6.37
CA LEU A 125 -3.43 -0.62 -5.52
C LEU A 125 -3.69 -2.00 -4.89
N LYS A 126 -2.92 -3.00 -5.27
CA LYS A 126 -3.12 -4.41 -4.89
C LYS A 126 -1.88 -5.00 -4.26
N ALA A 127 -2.02 -6.09 -3.51
CA ALA A 127 -0.90 -6.88 -3.02
C ALA A 127 -0.70 -8.15 -3.87
N CYS A 128 0.55 -8.56 -4.06
CA CYS A 128 0.92 -9.78 -4.79
C CYS A 128 0.25 -11.00 -4.17
N GLU A 129 -0.36 -11.87 -4.96
CA GLU A 129 -1.05 -13.07 -4.47
C GLU A 129 -0.11 -14.17 -3.97
N ALA A 130 1.19 -14.10 -4.29
CA ALA A 130 2.13 -15.10 -3.78
C ALA A 130 2.22 -15.00 -2.26
N SER A 131 1.95 -16.11 -1.57
CA SER A 131 1.82 -16.22 -0.11
C SER A 131 3.04 -15.76 0.68
N ASP A 132 4.21 -15.70 0.04
CA ASP A 132 5.48 -15.28 0.61
C ASP A 132 5.99 -13.94 0.04
N CYS A 133 5.12 -13.17 -0.62
CA CYS A 133 5.48 -11.89 -1.23
C CYS A 133 4.63 -10.74 -0.70
N HIS A 134 3.34 -10.72 -1.01
CA HIS A 134 2.39 -9.63 -0.68
C HIS A 134 2.90 -8.20 -0.90
N TRP A 135 3.83 -7.99 -1.84
CA TRP A 135 4.25 -6.65 -2.23
C TRP A 135 3.10 -5.91 -2.88
N ALA A 136 2.90 -4.66 -2.46
CA ALA A 136 1.98 -3.74 -3.10
C ALA A 136 2.47 -3.37 -4.50
N TYR A 137 1.52 -3.26 -5.43
CA TYR A 137 1.71 -2.80 -6.78
C TYR A 137 0.45 -2.09 -7.28
N TYR A 138 0.61 -1.18 -8.22
CA TYR A 138 -0.52 -0.57 -8.91
C TYR A 138 -0.91 -1.35 -10.18
N ASP A 139 -2.16 -1.76 -10.29
CA ASP A 139 -2.71 -2.53 -11.40
C ASP A 139 -3.06 -1.63 -12.58
N ARG A 140 -2.13 -1.56 -13.53
CA ARG A 140 -2.28 -0.87 -14.81
C ARG A 140 -2.89 -1.72 -15.91
N SER A 141 -3.25 -2.97 -15.62
CA SER A 141 -3.92 -3.79 -16.64
C SER A 141 -5.28 -3.16 -16.98
N PRO A 142 -5.68 -3.16 -18.27
CA PRO A 142 -6.95 -2.58 -18.69
C PRO A 142 -8.14 -3.14 -17.91
N ALA A 143 -8.16 -4.45 -17.68
CA ALA A 143 -9.22 -5.14 -16.95
C ALA A 143 -9.08 -5.09 -15.42
N GLY A 144 -7.99 -4.55 -14.87
CA GLY A 144 -7.75 -4.57 -13.43
C GLY A 144 -7.68 -5.99 -12.86
N ARG A 145 -7.05 -6.92 -13.58
CA ARG A 145 -6.98 -8.35 -13.22
C ARG A 145 -5.55 -8.86 -12.98
N SER A 146 -4.59 -7.95 -12.81
CA SER A 146 -3.23 -8.34 -12.46
C SER A 146 -3.21 -8.95 -11.07
N ARG A 147 -2.46 -10.05 -10.89
CA ARG A 147 -2.39 -10.85 -9.64
C ARG A 147 -1.01 -10.85 -8.98
N TRP A 148 0.02 -10.40 -9.71
CA TRP A 148 1.41 -10.53 -9.30
C TRP A 148 2.05 -9.15 -9.31
N CYS A 149 2.93 -8.84 -8.36
CA CYS A 149 3.73 -7.60 -8.40
C CYS A 149 4.65 -7.61 -9.62
N ASP A 150 5.29 -8.75 -9.89
CA ASP A 150 6.20 -8.96 -11.00
C ASP A 150 5.83 -10.26 -11.75
N MET A 151 5.69 -10.14 -13.07
CA MET A 151 5.30 -11.28 -13.91
C MET A 151 6.46 -12.27 -14.13
N GLY A 152 7.69 -11.76 -14.25
CA GLY A 152 8.90 -12.55 -14.46
C GLY A 152 9.37 -13.28 -13.21
N VAL A 153 9.08 -12.74 -12.03
CA VAL A 153 9.45 -13.36 -10.74
C VAL A 153 8.27 -14.11 -10.12
N CYS A 154 7.30 -13.41 -9.54
CA CYS A 154 6.22 -14.04 -8.76
C CYS A 154 5.30 -14.87 -9.66
N GLY A 155 4.98 -14.35 -10.85
CA GLY A 155 4.14 -15.07 -11.78
C GLY A 155 4.80 -16.29 -12.42
N ALA A 156 6.10 -16.23 -12.72
CA ALA A 156 6.86 -17.41 -13.17
C ALA A 156 6.93 -18.48 -12.07
N ARG A 157 7.21 -18.08 -10.82
CA ARG A 157 7.16 -18.98 -9.66
C ARG A 157 5.80 -19.66 -9.52
N ALA A 158 4.70 -18.92 -9.67
CA ALA A 158 3.35 -19.48 -9.62
C ALA A 158 3.10 -20.52 -10.74
N LYS A 159 3.49 -20.22 -11.98
CA LYS A 159 3.40 -21.16 -13.12
C LYS A 159 4.18 -22.46 -12.86
N MET A 160 5.41 -22.35 -12.34
CA MET A 160 6.25 -23.51 -12.03
C MET A 160 5.67 -24.38 -10.91
N ARG A 161 5.12 -23.77 -9.85
CA ARG A 161 4.40 -24.51 -8.79
C ARG A 161 3.19 -25.26 -9.35
N ALA A 162 2.38 -24.62 -10.19
CA ALA A 162 1.22 -25.25 -10.81
C ALA A 162 1.62 -26.41 -11.76
N TYR A 163 2.70 -26.25 -12.52
CA TYR A 163 3.24 -27.31 -13.37
C TYR A 163 3.68 -28.54 -12.56
N ARG A 164 4.43 -28.33 -11.46
CA ARG A 164 4.88 -29.42 -10.58
C ARG A 164 3.69 -30.16 -9.96
N ARG A 165 2.66 -29.45 -9.48
CA ARG A 165 1.44 -30.05 -8.91
C ARG A 165 0.66 -30.93 -9.89
N ARG A 166 0.73 -30.66 -11.20
CA ARG A 166 0.07 -31.48 -12.24
C ARG A 166 0.87 -32.71 -12.65
N ARG A 167 2.15 -32.79 -12.26
CA ARG A 167 3.08 -33.87 -12.61
C ARG A 167 3.42 -34.79 -11.42
N ALA A 168 2.99 -34.41 -10.22
CA ALA A 168 2.96 -35.28 -9.04
C ALA A 168 1.63 -36.02 -9.02
#